data_AF-A0A0Q6S8H3-F1
#
_entry.id   AF-A0A0Q6S8H3-F1
#
_cell.length_a   1.000
_cell.length_b   1.000
_cell.length_c   1.000
_cell.angle_alpha   90.00
_cell.angle_beta   90.00
_cell.angle_gamma   90.00
#
_symmetry.space_group_name_H-M   'P 1'
#
loop_
_entity.id
_entity.type
_entity.pdbx_description
1 polymer ?
#
loop_
_entity_poly.entity_id
_entity_poly.type
_entity_poly.pdbx_seq_one_letter_code
_entity_poly.pdbx_strand_id
1 'polypeptide(L)'
;MSDKIKPANMAAQLHYRGAGNPYSVLPRTAISNCFPGLEFDFRNVWRRAIEGIVLVENNNYVVAAEAPEYAHLVGHRLLSIDGLPTMVVTRGPVSPGGDSQRLGTTANPNAVSFMEWSNSIARLVDKQGQQVECSFTAAPSATEVIASEQKEQLVLTMTLRRFFDGDSAAFAAGLVQPGELTQGLCAPWQNDYRECACYYWAASRPDYVNVEPTADGQSRGDMWLSKERTGSYVPDNRTDPRLLSYDDLFADWQRQLHFIIGGKDADAS
;
A
#
# COMPACT_ATOMS: atom_id res chain seq x y z
N MET A 1 17.36 -40.91 -8.93
CA MET A 1 17.49 -40.24 -7.62
C MET A 1 17.45 -38.75 -7.91
N SER A 2 16.48 -38.03 -7.36
CA SER A 2 16.25 -36.60 -7.64
C SER A 2 17.33 -35.76 -6.95
N ASP A 3 18.00 -34.89 -7.71
CA ASP A 3 18.92 -33.90 -7.18
C ASP A 3 18.16 -32.94 -6.25
N LYS A 4 18.45 -33.03 -4.95
CA LYS A 4 17.88 -32.12 -3.95
C LYS A 4 18.42 -30.70 -4.17
N ILE A 5 17.50 -29.75 -4.28
CA ILE A 5 17.77 -28.31 -4.26
C ILE A 5 18.63 -27.98 -3.03
N LYS A 6 19.81 -27.40 -3.24
CA LYS A 6 20.67 -26.90 -2.15
C LYS A 6 20.36 -25.42 -1.90
N PRO A 7 20.06 -24.99 -0.67
CA PRO A 7 19.84 -23.58 -0.38
C PRO A 7 21.15 -22.81 -0.59
N ALA A 8 21.19 -21.95 -1.61
CA ALA A 8 22.29 -21.03 -1.83
C ALA A 8 22.31 -19.98 -0.71
N ASN A 9 23.22 -20.16 0.25
CA ASN A 9 23.60 -19.19 1.28
C ASN A 9 22.48 -18.26 1.79
N MET A 10 21.53 -18.83 2.54
CA MET A 10 20.42 -18.09 3.16
C MET A 10 20.90 -16.89 4.00
N ALA A 11 22.10 -16.97 4.60
CA ALA A 11 22.69 -15.85 5.33
C ALA A 11 22.99 -14.67 4.39
N ALA A 12 23.58 -14.91 3.21
CA ALA A 12 23.79 -13.85 2.23
C ALA A 12 22.48 -13.20 1.77
N GLN A 13 21.39 -13.98 1.65
CA GLN A 13 20.07 -13.43 1.31
C GLN A 13 19.49 -12.57 2.45
N LEU A 14 19.61 -13.00 3.71
CA LEU A 14 19.19 -12.24 4.89
C LEU A 14 20.02 -10.95 5.11
N HIS A 15 21.27 -10.95 4.66
CA HIS A 15 22.18 -9.81 4.78
C HIS A 15 22.27 -8.95 3.51
N TYR A 16 21.62 -9.35 2.40
CA TYR A 16 21.61 -8.58 1.17
C TYR A 16 20.79 -7.30 1.36
N ARG A 17 21.42 -6.17 1.03
CA ARG A 17 20.76 -4.87 1.00
C ARG A 17 20.44 -4.54 -0.45
N GLY A 18 19.15 -4.52 -0.79
CA GLY A 18 18.69 -4.03 -2.08
C GLY A 18 19.16 -2.59 -2.31
N ALA A 19 19.65 -2.30 -3.52
CA ALA A 19 20.01 -0.95 -3.91
C ALA A 19 18.76 -0.02 -3.85
N GLY A 20 18.97 1.25 -3.51
CA GLY A 20 17.91 2.27 -3.47
C GLY A 20 17.14 2.39 -2.15
N ASN A 21 17.12 1.33 -1.33
CA ASN A 21 16.38 1.34 -0.06
C ASN A 21 17.24 1.72 1.17
N PRO A 22 16.69 2.51 2.11
CA PRO A 22 17.28 2.62 3.44
C PRO A 22 17.18 1.27 4.19
N TYR A 23 18.07 1.07 5.15
CA TYR A 23 18.10 -0.18 5.93
C TYR A 23 16.79 -0.45 6.69
N SER A 24 16.12 0.62 7.12
CA SER A 24 14.89 0.59 7.90
C SER A 24 13.67 0.07 7.13
N VAL A 25 13.72 -0.09 5.82
CA VAL A 25 12.58 -0.62 5.03
C VAL A 25 12.79 -2.06 4.56
N LEU A 26 13.76 -2.78 5.13
CA LEU A 26 14.02 -4.17 4.78
C LEU A 26 13.02 -5.12 5.47
N PRO A 27 12.64 -6.26 4.87
CA PRO A 27 11.74 -7.21 5.51
C PRO A 27 12.23 -7.70 6.88
N ARG A 28 13.55 -7.73 7.12
CA ARG A 28 14.13 -8.12 8.40
C ARG A 28 13.96 -7.08 9.51
N THR A 29 13.64 -5.83 9.15
CA THR A 29 13.30 -4.78 10.11
C THR A 29 11.79 -4.70 10.34
N ALA A 30 11.01 -5.59 9.72
CA ALA A 30 9.58 -5.71 9.94
C ALA A 30 9.28 -6.32 11.30
N ILE A 31 8.24 -5.81 11.95
CA ILE A 31 7.74 -6.30 13.24
C ILE A 31 6.42 -7.02 12.97
N SER A 32 6.49 -8.19 12.35
CA SER A 32 5.42 -9.22 12.37
C SER A 32 5.85 -10.37 11.46
N ASN A 33 5.69 -11.62 11.90
CA ASN A 33 5.89 -12.79 11.02
C ASN A 33 4.58 -13.29 10.36
N CYS A 34 3.43 -12.71 10.73
CA CYS A 34 2.15 -13.35 10.48
C CYS A 34 1.33 -12.74 9.32
N PHE A 35 1.43 -11.43 9.05
CA PHE A 35 0.59 -10.78 8.03
C PHE A 35 1.32 -9.61 7.33
N PRO A 36 1.59 -9.70 6.01
CA PRO A 36 2.24 -8.64 5.26
C PRO A 36 1.28 -7.46 5.02
N GLY A 37 1.77 -6.23 5.15
CA GLY A 37 0.97 -5.05 4.76
C GLY A 37 1.66 -3.70 4.91
N LEU A 38 2.64 -3.57 5.81
CA LEU A 38 3.44 -2.35 5.99
C LEU A 38 4.85 -2.47 5.41
N GLU A 39 5.26 -3.67 5.04
CA GLU A 39 6.57 -3.96 4.47
C GLU A 39 6.59 -3.75 2.96
N PHE A 40 5.41 -3.77 2.33
CA PHE A 40 5.27 -3.70 0.89
C PHE A 40 4.03 -2.90 0.51
N ASP A 41 4.25 -1.88 -0.30
CA ASP A 41 3.25 -1.18 -1.05
C ASP A 41 3.01 -1.90 -2.39
N PHE A 42 2.07 -2.84 -2.38
CA PHE A 42 1.67 -3.61 -3.56
C PHE A 42 1.04 -2.77 -4.66
N ARG A 43 0.63 -1.53 -4.40
CA ARG A 43 0.18 -0.61 -5.45
C ARG A 43 1.30 -0.40 -6.48
N ASN A 44 2.57 -0.53 -6.07
CA ASN A 44 3.71 -0.41 -6.99
C ASN A 44 3.72 -1.45 -8.12
N VAL A 45 3.01 -2.58 -7.98
CA VAL A 45 2.78 -3.55 -9.06
C VAL A 45 2.05 -2.91 -10.25
N TRP A 46 1.19 -1.92 -9.98
CA TRP A 46 0.45 -1.20 -11.01
C TRP A 46 1.30 -0.23 -11.83
N ARG A 47 2.42 0.25 -11.28
CA ARG A 47 3.23 1.33 -11.88
C ARG A 47 3.73 0.99 -13.28
N ARG A 48 4.03 -0.28 -13.54
CA ARG A 48 4.46 -0.80 -14.86
C ARG A 48 3.48 -1.79 -15.45
N ALA A 49 2.19 -1.65 -15.13
CA ALA A 49 1.14 -2.49 -15.70
C ALA A 49 1.15 -2.43 -17.24
N ILE A 50 1.47 -1.29 -17.84
CA ILE A 50 1.58 -1.11 -19.30
C ILE A 50 3.05 -1.02 -19.70
N GLU A 51 3.45 -1.80 -20.71
CA GLU A 51 4.83 -1.78 -21.20
C GLU A 51 5.19 -0.41 -21.80
N GLY A 52 6.39 0.08 -21.47
CA GLY A 52 6.94 1.29 -22.06
C GLY A 52 6.57 2.60 -21.34
N ILE A 53 5.73 2.55 -20.30
CA ILE A 53 5.40 3.71 -19.45
C ILE A 53 5.47 3.38 -17.96
N VAL A 54 5.64 4.41 -17.14
CA VAL A 54 5.59 4.32 -15.68
C VAL A 54 4.49 5.25 -15.16
N LEU A 55 3.57 4.69 -14.38
CA LEU A 55 2.46 5.38 -13.75
C LEU A 55 2.79 5.72 -12.29
N VAL A 56 2.12 6.73 -11.74
CA VAL A 56 1.92 6.84 -10.29
C VAL A 56 0.80 5.87 -9.90
N GLU A 57 1.09 5.02 -8.93
CA GLU A 57 0.26 3.92 -8.49
C GLU A 57 -1.08 4.33 -7.89
N ASN A 58 -1.23 5.57 -7.43
CA ASN A 58 -2.43 6.05 -6.75
C ASN A 58 -3.34 6.94 -7.61
N ASN A 59 -2.95 7.30 -8.83
CA ASN A 59 -3.73 8.25 -9.65
C ASN A 59 -3.53 8.17 -11.17
N ASN A 60 -2.80 7.16 -11.68
CA ASN A 60 -2.61 6.88 -13.11
C ASN A 60 -1.92 7.99 -13.91
N TYR A 61 -1.22 8.90 -13.25
CA TYR A 61 -0.41 9.91 -13.93
C TYR A 61 0.85 9.27 -14.53
N VAL A 62 1.14 9.53 -15.80
CA VAL A 62 2.33 9.01 -16.48
C VAL A 62 3.54 9.87 -16.08
N VAL A 63 4.42 9.31 -15.24
CA VAL A 63 5.62 10.01 -14.74
C VAL A 63 6.83 9.83 -15.63
N ALA A 64 6.90 8.74 -16.37
CA ALA A 64 8.02 8.44 -17.25
C ALA A 64 7.59 7.53 -18.41
N ALA A 65 8.38 7.55 -19.47
CA ALA A 65 8.34 6.59 -20.55
C ALA A 65 9.64 5.79 -20.54
N GLU A 66 9.53 4.46 -20.55
CA GLU A 66 10.67 3.55 -20.70
C GLU A 66 11.04 3.36 -22.18
N ALA A 67 10.07 3.59 -23.09
CA ALA A 67 10.24 3.48 -24.53
C ALA A 67 10.09 4.88 -25.20
N PRO A 68 11.01 5.30 -26.10
CA PRO A 68 11.00 6.63 -26.71
C PRO A 68 9.70 7.00 -27.44
N GLU A 69 9.03 6.03 -28.06
CA GLU A 69 7.76 6.20 -28.76
C GLU A 69 6.63 6.70 -27.83
N TYR A 70 6.71 6.42 -26.54
CA TYR A 70 5.72 6.82 -25.54
C TYR A 70 6.14 8.07 -24.75
N ALA A 71 7.24 8.72 -25.11
CA ALA A 71 7.71 9.94 -24.44
C ALA A 71 6.65 11.07 -24.45
N HIS A 72 5.81 11.10 -25.48
CA HIS A 72 4.71 12.07 -25.61
C HIS A 72 3.57 11.85 -24.60
N LEU A 73 3.49 10.69 -23.93
CA LEU A 73 2.49 10.40 -22.91
C LEU A 73 2.88 10.92 -21.52
N VAL A 74 4.12 11.34 -21.31
CA VAL A 74 4.55 11.86 -20.01
C VAL A 74 3.75 13.13 -19.68
N GLY A 75 3.16 13.16 -18.49
CA GLY A 75 2.26 14.22 -18.06
C GLY A 75 0.77 13.98 -18.35
N HIS A 76 0.44 12.95 -19.14
CA HIS A 76 -0.93 12.53 -19.38
C HIS A 76 -1.42 11.62 -18.25
N ARG A 77 -2.74 11.40 -18.20
CA ARG A 77 -3.36 10.45 -17.27
C ARG A 77 -4.00 9.31 -18.03
N LEU A 78 -3.74 8.08 -17.59
CA LEU A 78 -4.43 6.88 -18.09
C LEU A 78 -5.87 6.88 -17.54
N LEU A 79 -6.84 6.90 -18.46
CA LEU A 79 -8.27 7.04 -18.19
C LEU A 79 -8.99 5.69 -18.17
N SER A 80 -8.64 4.80 -19.09
CA SER A 80 -9.23 3.47 -19.21
C SER A 80 -8.30 2.46 -19.87
N ILE A 81 -8.54 1.19 -19.60
CA ILE A 81 -7.92 0.05 -20.29
C ILE A 81 -9.05 -0.86 -20.78
N ASP A 82 -9.11 -1.13 -22.08
CA ASP A 82 -10.18 -1.88 -22.76
C ASP A 82 -11.58 -1.38 -22.37
N GLY A 83 -11.76 -0.06 -22.35
CA GLY A 83 -13.00 0.61 -21.96
C GLY A 83 -13.34 0.53 -20.46
N LEU A 84 -12.52 -0.13 -19.64
CA LEU A 84 -12.69 -0.15 -18.18
C LEU A 84 -12.06 1.11 -17.58
N PRO A 85 -12.84 2.00 -16.95
CA PRO A 85 -12.30 3.21 -16.35
C PRO A 85 -11.39 2.87 -15.16
N THR A 86 -10.29 3.61 -15.03
CA THR A 86 -9.34 3.46 -13.93
C THR A 86 -9.65 4.38 -12.74
N MET A 87 -10.49 5.41 -12.95
CA MET A 87 -10.86 6.41 -11.96
C MET A 87 -12.38 6.54 -11.85
N VAL A 88 -12.88 6.92 -10.67
CA VAL A 88 -14.31 7.14 -10.40
C VAL A 88 -14.56 8.48 -9.73
N VAL A 89 -15.77 9.00 -9.87
CA VAL A 89 -16.22 10.17 -9.10
C VAL A 89 -16.64 9.72 -7.71
N THR A 90 -16.01 10.32 -6.70
CA THR A 90 -16.36 10.11 -5.31
C THR A 90 -17.60 10.92 -4.96
N ARG A 91 -18.62 10.19 -4.50
CA ARG A 91 -19.91 10.76 -4.10
C ARG A 91 -20.30 10.26 -2.72
N GLY A 92 -20.96 11.11 -1.97
CA GLY A 92 -21.51 10.78 -0.67
C GLY A 92 -22.06 11.98 0.06
N PRO A 93 -22.67 11.76 1.22
CA PRO A 93 -23.13 12.84 2.09
C PRO A 93 -21.94 13.48 2.82
N VAL A 94 -21.94 14.81 2.96
CA VAL A 94 -20.95 15.53 3.76
C VAL A 94 -21.28 15.56 5.25
N SER A 95 -22.53 15.27 5.60
CA SER A 95 -23.05 15.19 6.96
C SER A 95 -23.94 13.96 7.12
N PRO A 96 -24.00 13.32 8.30
CA PRO A 96 -24.91 12.20 8.54
C PRO A 96 -26.35 12.55 8.15
N GLY A 97 -26.97 11.71 7.31
CA GLY A 97 -28.34 11.88 6.83
C GLY A 97 -28.53 12.89 5.69
N GLY A 98 -27.46 13.50 5.15
CA GLY A 98 -27.54 14.44 4.02
C GLY A 98 -27.65 13.75 2.65
N ASP A 99 -27.89 14.55 1.61
CA ASP A 99 -27.91 14.09 0.22
C ASP A 99 -26.52 13.73 -0.30
N SER A 100 -26.46 12.77 -1.22
CA SER A 100 -25.21 12.38 -1.88
C SER A 100 -24.79 13.39 -2.94
N GLN A 101 -23.65 14.04 -2.73
CA GLN A 101 -23.05 15.01 -3.65
C GLN A 101 -21.63 14.61 -4.07
N ARG A 102 -21.03 15.30 -5.05
CA ARG A 102 -19.60 15.09 -5.38
C ARG A 102 -18.74 15.58 -4.23
N LEU A 103 -17.81 14.75 -3.77
CA LEU A 103 -16.94 15.04 -2.63
C LEU A 103 -15.59 15.62 -3.09
N GLY A 104 -15.64 16.84 -3.65
CA GLY A 104 -14.45 17.56 -4.10
C GLY A 104 -13.77 18.32 -2.95
N THR A 105 -12.46 18.52 -3.07
CA THR A 105 -11.66 19.37 -2.17
C THR A 105 -10.81 20.35 -2.98
N THR A 106 -10.18 21.34 -2.35
CA THR A 106 -9.22 22.23 -3.04
C THR A 106 -8.09 21.44 -3.72
N ALA A 107 -7.65 20.34 -3.12
CA ALA A 107 -6.61 19.46 -3.67
C ALA A 107 -7.14 18.47 -4.72
N ASN A 108 -8.43 18.13 -4.69
CA ASN A 108 -9.10 17.25 -5.64
C ASN A 108 -10.42 17.89 -6.11
N PRO A 109 -10.35 18.93 -6.97
CA PRO A 109 -11.52 19.72 -7.34
C PRO A 109 -12.53 18.91 -8.16
N ASN A 110 -12.07 17.88 -8.87
CA ASN A 110 -12.90 17.05 -9.72
C ASN A 110 -13.62 15.93 -8.94
N ALA A 111 -13.33 15.80 -7.63
CA ALA A 111 -13.84 14.73 -6.77
C ALA A 111 -13.54 13.34 -7.33
N VAL A 112 -12.36 13.15 -7.93
CA VAL A 112 -12.00 11.91 -8.62
C VAL A 112 -11.08 11.10 -7.73
N SER A 113 -11.41 9.83 -7.53
CA SER A 113 -10.58 8.89 -6.79
C SER A 113 -10.19 7.73 -7.68
N PHE A 114 -8.97 7.26 -7.49
CA PHE A 114 -8.50 6.05 -8.13
C PHE A 114 -9.29 4.86 -7.61
N MET A 115 -9.85 4.07 -8.53
CA MET A 115 -10.39 2.76 -8.15
C MET A 115 -9.22 1.89 -7.70
N GLU A 116 -9.42 1.12 -6.63
CA GLU A 116 -8.41 0.22 -6.10
C GLU A 116 -7.70 -0.57 -7.25
N TRP A 117 -6.37 -0.47 -7.33
CA TRP A 117 -5.51 -1.15 -8.33
C TRP A 117 -5.80 -2.64 -8.45
N SER A 118 -6.10 -3.32 -7.34
CA SER A 118 -6.45 -4.74 -7.27
C SER A 118 -7.71 -5.06 -8.05
N ASN A 119 -8.71 -4.15 -8.07
CA ASN A 119 -9.89 -4.32 -8.91
C ASN A 119 -9.52 -4.19 -10.40
N SER A 120 -8.62 -3.27 -10.74
CA SER A 120 -8.12 -3.11 -12.10
C SER A 120 -7.35 -4.36 -12.54
N ILE A 121 -6.44 -4.87 -11.71
CA ILE A 121 -5.70 -6.12 -11.99
C ILE A 121 -6.66 -7.29 -12.12
N ALA A 122 -7.63 -7.46 -11.21
CA ALA A 122 -8.58 -8.58 -11.27
C ALA A 122 -9.37 -8.61 -12.58
N ARG A 123 -9.64 -7.45 -13.19
CA ARG A 123 -10.34 -7.34 -14.48
C ARG A 123 -9.42 -7.54 -15.71
N LEU A 124 -8.11 -7.39 -15.53
CA LEU A 124 -7.14 -7.34 -16.61
C LEU A 124 -6.14 -8.50 -16.58
N VAL A 125 -6.08 -9.28 -15.49
CA VAL A 125 -5.07 -10.33 -15.29
C VAL A 125 -5.11 -11.39 -16.40
N ASP A 126 -6.28 -11.72 -16.92
CA ASP A 126 -6.44 -12.68 -18.03
C ASP A 126 -5.90 -12.15 -19.37
N LYS A 127 -5.68 -10.83 -19.46
CA LYS A 127 -5.14 -10.15 -20.64
C LYS A 127 -3.65 -9.86 -20.54
N GLN A 128 -2.99 -10.32 -19.48
CA GLN A 128 -1.58 -10.05 -19.25
C GLN A 128 -0.70 -10.59 -20.40
N GLY A 129 0.23 -9.77 -20.88
CA GLY A 129 1.04 -10.03 -22.07
C GLY A 129 0.32 -9.83 -23.41
N GLN A 130 -0.94 -9.38 -23.42
CA GLN A 130 -1.70 -9.09 -24.64
C GLN A 130 -1.70 -7.59 -24.94
N GLN A 131 -2.04 -7.25 -26.18
CA GLN A 131 -2.33 -5.88 -26.57
C GLN A 131 -3.73 -5.49 -26.09
N VAL A 132 -3.82 -4.33 -25.44
CA VAL A 132 -5.05 -3.74 -24.91
C VAL A 132 -5.16 -2.30 -25.39
N GLU A 133 -6.38 -1.81 -25.54
CA GLU A 133 -6.64 -0.41 -25.83
C GLU A 133 -6.48 0.41 -24.54
N CYS A 134 -5.59 1.39 -24.54
CA CYS A 134 -5.42 2.33 -23.44
C CYS A 134 -5.86 3.72 -23.90
N SER A 135 -6.73 4.36 -23.12
CA SER A 135 -7.11 5.75 -23.36
C SER A 135 -6.47 6.69 -22.34
N PHE A 136 -6.01 7.83 -22.83
CA PHE A 136 -5.33 8.86 -22.04
C PHE A 136 -5.99 10.22 -22.27
N THR A 137 -5.73 11.17 -21.36
CA THR A 137 -6.11 12.57 -21.59
C THR A 137 -5.52 13.09 -22.90
N ALA A 138 -6.26 13.91 -23.66
CA ALA A 138 -5.78 14.50 -24.91
C ALA A 138 -4.56 15.41 -24.72
N ALA A 139 -4.50 16.09 -23.57
CA ALA A 139 -3.38 16.93 -23.15
C ALA A 139 -2.89 16.52 -21.75
N PRO A 140 -1.68 16.93 -21.33
CA PRO A 140 -1.21 16.72 -19.97
C PRO A 140 -2.18 17.29 -18.93
N SER A 141 -2.36 16.57 -17.82
CA SER A 141 -3.31 16.97 -16.77
C SER A 141 -2.72 16.81 -15.38
N ALA A 142 -2.54 17.94 -14.69
CA ALA A 142 -2.09 17.95 -13.30
C ALA A 142 -3.14 17.40 -12.33
N THR A 143 -4.43 17.49 -12.66
CA THR A 143 -5.53 17.03 -11.81
C THR A 143 -6.16 15.73 -12.33
N GLU A 144 -6.63 14.91 -11.40
CA GLU A 144 -7.37 13.68 -11.68
C GLU A 144 -8.65 14.01 -12.45
N VAL A 145 -8.95 13.23 -13.49
CA VAL A 145 -10.14 13.40 -14.33
C VAL A 145 -10.80 12.06 -14.59
N ILE A 146 -12.07 12.05 -14.98
CA ILE A 146 -12.78 10.82 -15.36
C ILE A 146 -12.90 10.69 -16.88
N ALA A 147 -12.79 9.45 -17.37
CA ALA A 147 -12.87 9.12 -18.78
C ALA A 147 -14.15 9.67 -19.45
N SER A 148 -15.30 9.51 -18.80
CA SER A 148 -16.60 9.90 -19.35
C SER A 148 -16.80 11.42 -19.53
N GLU A 149 -15.96 12.25 -18.91
CA GLU A 149 -16.00 13.72 -19.03
C GLU A 149 -14.99 14.25 -20.05
N GLN A 150 -14.11 13.39 -20.59
CA GLN A 150 -13.13 13.79 -21.59
C GLN A 150 -13.73 13.70 -22.99
N LYS A 151 -13.90 14.86 -23.64
CA LYS A 151 -14.40 14.97 -25.02
C LYS A 151 -13.41 14.42 -26.05
N GLU A 152 -12.13 14.60 -25.78
CA GLU A 152 -11.02 14.15 -26.61
C GLU A 152 -10.10 13.27 -25.75
N GLN A 153 -9.62 12.18 -26.32
CA GLN A 153 -8.74 11.22 -25.67
C GLN A 153 -7.70 10.74 -26.67
N LEU A 154 -6.48 10.49 -26.20
CA LEU A 154 -5.50 9.73 -26.98
C LEU A 154 -5.79 8.25 -26.76
N VAL A 155 -5.93 7.49 -27.84
CA VAL A 155 -6.20 6.05 -27.78
C VAL A 155 -5.03 5.33 -28.44
N LEU A 156 -4.39 4.43 -27.68
CA LEU A 156 -3.25 3.66 -28.15
C LEU A 156 -3.47 2.19 -27.84
N THR A 157 -3.09 1.33 -28.77
CA THR A 157 -2.94 -0.11 -28.50
C THR A 157 -1.58 -0.33 -27.87
N MET A 158 -1.55 -0.81 -26.63
CA MET A 158 -0.33 -1.01 -25.84
C MET A 158 -0.30 -2.41 -25.25
N THR A 159 0.88 -2.93 -24.96
CA THR A 159 1.01 -4.25 -24.31
C THR A 159 0.79 -4.13 -22.81
N LEU A 160 -0.16 -4.88 -22.27
CA LEU A 160 -0.28 -5.08 -20.83
C LEU A 160 0.84 -6.02 -20.38
N ARG A 161 1.67 -5.58 -19.44
CA ARG A 161 2.75 -6.40 -18.89
C ARG A 161 2.18 -7.61 -18.15
N ARG A 162 2.95 -8.70 -18.10
CA ARG A 162 2.65 -9.82 -17.21
C ARG A 162 2.76 -9.41 -15.75
N PHE A 163 1.74 -9.72 -14.96
CA PHE A 163 1.77 -9.48 -13.51
C PHE A 163 2.45 -10.65 -12.78
N PHE A 164 2.19 -11.87 -13.23
CA PHE A 164 2.67 -13.08 -12.58
C PHE A 164 3.52 -13.93 -13.52
N ASP A 165 4.45 -14.69 -12.94
CA ASP A 165 5.29 -15.63 -13.67
C ASP A 165 4.57 -16.96 -13.89
N GLY A 166 4.15 -17.20 -15.13
CA GLY A 166 3.39 -18.40 -15.51
C GLY A 166 2.13 -18.57 -14.67
N ASP A 167 1.91 -19.79 -14.20
CA ASP A 167 0.76 -20.16 -13.34
C ASP A 167 1.09 -20.05 -11.84
N SER A 168 2.03 -19.18 -11.46
CA SER A 168 2.44 -18.97 -10.06
C SER A 168 1.94 -17.64 -9.50
N ALA A 169 2.11 -17.45 -8.19
CA ALA A 169 1.88 -16.16 -7.53
C ALA A 169 3.15 -15.27 -7.47
N ALA A 170 4.25 -15.70 -8.08
CA ALA A 170 5.47 -14.89 -8.15
C ALA A 170 5.29 -13.75 -9.16
N PHE A 171 5.82 -12.57 -8.86
CA PHE A 171 5.80 -11.46 -9.81
C PHE A 171 6.61 -11.78 -11.05
N ALA A 172 6.07 -11.42 -12.22
CA ALA A 172 6.80 -11.54 -13.47
C ALA A 172 8.08 -10.67 -13.45
N ALA A 173 9.14 -11.17 -14.08
CA ALA A 173 10.40 -10.45 -14.18
C ALA A 173 10.22 -9.06 -14.81
N GLY A 174 10.80 -8.05 -14.16
CA GLY A 174 10.78 -6.65 -14.63
C GLY A 174 9.48 -5.88 -14.34
N LEU A 175 8.46 -6.50 -13.75
CA LEU A 175 7.24 -5.80 -13.29
C LEU A 175 7.56 -4.80 -12.17
N VAL A 176 8.41 -5.22 -11.25
CA VAL A 176 8.83 -4.44 -10.08
C VAL A 176 10.35 -4.41 -10.03
N GLN A 177 10.92 -3.22 -9.80
CA GLN A 177 12.36 -3.00 -9.67
C GLN A 177 12.78 -3.03 -8.19
N PRO A 178 14.07 -3.27 -7.90
CA PRO A 178 14.59 -3.17 -6.54
C PRO A 178 14.21 -1.84 -5.88
N GLY A 179 13.60 -1.92 -4.71
CA GLY A 179 13.17 -0.77 -3.92
C GLY A 179 11.73 -0.34 -4.08
N GLU A 180 11.05 -0.72 -5.16
CA GLU A 180 9.77 -0.13 -5.48
C GLU A 180 8.63 -0.57 -4.59
N LEU A 181 8.64 -1.81 -4.08
CA LEU A 181 7.64 -2.22 -3.09
C LEU A 181 7.75 -1.43 -1.78
N THR A 182 8.84 -0.71 -1.53
CA THR A 182 9.06 -0.03 -0.24
C THR A 182 9.27 1.48 -0.38
N GLN A 183 9.44 1.99 -1.60
CA GLN A 183 9.82 3.38 -1.85
C GLN A 183 8.77 4.41 -1.40
N GLY A 184 7.49 4.01 -1.39
CA GLY A 184 6.37 4.86 -0.98
C GLY A 184 6.08 4.81 0.52
N LEU A 185 6.79 3.96 1.27
CA LEU A 185 6.61 3.79 2.71
C LEU A 185 7.41 4.86 3.48
N CYS A 186 6.94 5.19 4.68
CA CYS A 186 7.67 6.13 5.54
C CYS A 186 9.03 5.58 5.94
N ALA A 187 10.05 6.43 5.84
CA ALA A 187 11.40 6.14 6.31
C ALA A 187 11.82 7.20 7.35
N PRO A 188 12.11 6.81 8.61
CA PRO A 188 12.03 5.44 9.16
C PRO A 188 10.57 5.00 9.39
N TRP A 189 10.30 3.68 9.33
CA TRP A 189 8.95 3.11 9.39
C TRP A 189 8.24 3.37 10.73
N GLN A 190 9.00 3.61 11.81
CA GLN A 190 8.45 3.92 13.13
C GLN A 190 7.55 5.16 13.14
N ASN A 191 7.75 6.10 12.21
CA ASN A 191 6.86 7.26 12.06
C ASN A 191 5.44 6.83 11.69
N ASP A 192 5.31 6.03 10.64
CA ASP A 192 4.01 5.51 10.21
C ASP A 192 3.42 4.58 11.27
N TYR A 193 4.26 3.76 11.89
CA TYR A 193 3.85 2.89 12.98
C TYR A 193 3.32 3.65 14.20
N ARG A 194 3.78 4.87 14.48
CA ARG A 194 3.23 5.69 15.56
C ARG A 194 2.00 6.47 15.11
N GLU A 195 2.00 6.99 13.89
CA GLU A 195 1.02 7.95 13.38
C GLU A 195 -0.24 7.34 12.85
N CYS A 196 -0.14 6.15 12.24
CA CYS A 196 -1.26 5.60 11.53
C CYS A 196 -2.39 5.29 12.51
N ALA A 197 -3.44 6.11 12.44
CA ALA A 197 -4.64 6.00 13.26
C ALA A 197 -5.66 5.05 12.64
N CYS A 198 -5.30 4.41 11.53
CA CYS A 198 -6.19 3.53 10.83
C CYS A 198 -6.19 2.15 11.49
N TYR A 199 -7.36 1.71 11.96
CA TYR A 199 -7.62 0.37 12.51
C TYR A 199 -7.47 -0.76 11.47
N TYR A 200 -6.89 -0.49 10.29
CA TYR A 200 -6.80 -1.44 9.18
C TYR A 200 -5.88 -2.64 9.48
N TRP A 201 -5.07 -2.58 10.53
CA TRP A 201 -3.95 -3.52 10.73
C TRP A 201 -3.89 -4.12 12.13
N ALA A 202 -5.03 -4.29 12.80
CA ALA A 202 -5.09 -4.86 14.15
C ALA A 202 -4.36 -6.22 14.29
N ALA A 203 -4.16 -6.94 13.18
CA ALA A 203 -3.41 -8.19 13.13
C ALA A 203 -1.87 -8.04 13.20
N SER A 204 -1.30 -6.92 12.74
CA SER A 204 0.15 -6.66 12.72
C SER A 204 0.57 -5.52 13.65
N ARG A 205 -0.34 -4.61 13.95
CA ARG A 205 -0.23 -3.54 14.95
C ARG A 205 -1.58 -3.48 15.67
N PRO A 206 -1.79 -4.30 16.72
CA PRO A 206 -3.03 -4.24 17.48
C PRO A 206 -3.15 -2.86 18.16
N ASP A 207 -4.38 -2.41 18.36
CA ASP A 207 -4.63 -1.27 19.24
C ASP A 207 -4.94 -1.75 20.66
N TYR A 208 -5.64 -2.89 20.78
CA TYR A 208 -6.15 -3.43 22.04
C TYR A 208 -5.67 -4.87 22.26
N VAL A 209 -4.96 -5.10 23.37
CA VAL A 209 -4.33 -6.39 23.71
C VAL A 209 -4.62 -6.81 25.14
N ASN A 210 -4.25 -8.04 25.52
CA ASN A 210 -4.49 -8.60 26.85
C ASN A 210 -5.98 -8.53 27.25
N VAL A 211 -6.84 -8.86 26.28
CA VAL A 211 -8.29 -8.65 26.41
C VAL A 211 -8.92 -9.72 27.30
N GLU A 212 -9.57 -9.29 28.37
CA GLU A 212 -10.32 -10.14 29.30
C GLU A 212 -11.79 -9.68 29.39
N PRO A 213 -12.76 -10.60 29.24
CA PRO A 213 -14.17 -10.27 29.41
C PRO A 213 -14.49 -9.97 30.88
N THR A 214 -15.35 -8.99 31.12
CA THR A 214 -15.80 -8.61 32.47
C THR A 214 -17.24 -9.07 32.74
N ALA A 215 -17.59 -9.16 34.03
CA ALA A 215 -18.89 -9.67 34.48
C ALA A 215 -20.10 -8.83 34.03
N ASP A 216 -19.88 -7.58 33.63
CA ASP A 216 -20.88 -6.66 33.09
C ASP A 216 -21.06 -6.75 31.56
N GLY A 217 -20.39 -7.71 30.91
CA GLY A 217 -20.46 -7.91 29.46
C GLY A 217 -19.56 -6.98 28.66
N GLN A 218 -18.70 -6.20 29.31
CA GLN A 218 -17.65 -5.41 28.65
C GLN A 218 -16.35 -6.23 28.55
N SER A 219 -15.29 -5.60 28.04
CA SER A 219 -13.93 -6.15 28.06
C SER A 219 -12.95 -5.16 28.67
N ARG A 220 -11.90 -5.67 29.30
CA ARG A 220 -10.74 -4.92 29.79
C ARG A 220 -9.48 -5.41 29.10
N GLY A 221 -8.49 -4.54 29.01
CA GLY A 221 -7.25 -4.82 28.29
C GLY A 221 -6.43 -3.55 28.14
N ASP A 222 -5.28 -3.69 27.49
CA ASP A 222 -4.30 -2.62 27.36
C ASP A 222 -4.31 -1.99 25.98
N MET A 223 -3.92 -0.72 25.93
CA MET A 223 -3.48 -0.11 24.68
C MET A 223 -2.10 -0.65 24.33
N TRP A 224 -1.91 -1.15 23.10
CA TRP A 224 -0.66 -1.75 22.63
C TRP A 224 0.57 -0.85 22.83
N LEU A 225 0.42 0.43 22.52
CA LEU A 225 1.51 1.41 22.63
C LEU A 225 1.65 1.95 24.05
N SER A 226 0.98 1.41 25.06
CA SER A 226 1.27 1.77 26.44
C SER A 226 2.69 1.36 26.80
N LYS A 227 3.37 2.15 27.63
CA LYS A 227 4.68 1.80 28.19
C LYS A 227 4.58 0.74 29.28
N GLU A 228 3.43 0.67 29.94
CA GLU A 228 3.13 -0.28 31.02
C GLU A 228 1.78 -0.95 30.77
N ARG A 229 1.66 -2.22 31.15
CA ARG A 229 0.41 -2.99 31.11
C ARG A 229 -0.30 -2.85 32.45
N THR A 230 -1.51 -2.32 32.43
CA THR A 230 -2.31 -2.01 33.62
C THR A 230 -3.69 -2.69 33.61
N GLY A 231 -4.03 -3.38 32.51
CA GLY A 231 -5.36 -3.91 32.25
C GLY A 231 -6.40 -2.83 31.94
N SER A 232 -5.97 -1.58 31.76
CA SER A 232 -6.83 -0.42 31.51
C SER A 232 -6.41 0.29 30.23
N TYR A 233 -7.34 0.41 29.30
CA TYR A 233 -7.08 1.02 28.00
C TYR A 233 -6.83 2.53 28.14
N VAL A 234 -5.75 3.01 27.54
CA VAL A 234 -5.39 4.42 27.49
C VAL A 234 -5.68 4.95 26.08
N PRO A 235 -6.66 5.85 25.90
CA PRO A 235 -6.93 6.44 24.59
C PRO A 235 -5.74 7.22 24.07
N ASP A 236 -5.34 6.95 22.83
CA ASP A 236 -4.22 7.63 22.19
C ASP A 236 -4.63 9.01 21.65
N ASN A 237 -4.24 10.05 22.37
CA ASN A 237 -4.37 11.44 21.97
C ASN A 237 -3.05 12.03 21.40
N ARG A 238 -2.06 11.18 21.14
CA ARG A 238 -0.69 11.51 20.69
C ARG A 238 0.15 12.36 21.62
N THR A 239 -0.32 12.65 22.84
CA THR A 239 0.37 13.49 23.82
C THR A 239 0.46 12.85 25.21
N ASP A 240 -0.28 11.77 25.46
CA ASP A 240 -0.27 11.06 26.74
C ASP A 240 1.11 10.42 26.98
N PRO A 241 1.82 10.80 28.05
CA PRO A 241 3.18 10.34 28.30
C PRO A 241 3.27 8.85 28.68
N ARG A 242 2.13 8.22 29.01
CA ARG A 242 2.04 6.78 29.27
C ARG A 242 2.17 5.95 27.99
N LEU A 243 2.04 6.57 26.82
CA LEU A 243 2.15 5.91 25.53
C LEU A 243 3.53 6.12 24.92
N LEU A 244 3.97 5.17 24.11
CA LEU A 244 5.22 5.24 23.35
C LEU A 244 5.19 6.45 22.40
N SER A 245 6.27 7.22 22.45
CA SER A 245 6.55 8.32 21.53
C SER A 245 7.40 7.86 20.34
N TYR A 246 7.61 8.75 19.37
CA TYR A 246 8.58 8.51 18.29
C TYR A 246 9.99 8.28 18.84
N ASP A 247 10.41 9.07 19.82
CA ASP A 247 11.75 8.96 20.41
C ASP A 247 11.94 7.60 21.10
N ASP A 248 10.92 7.11 21.80
CA ASP A 248 10.95 5.77 22.41
C ASP A 248 11.15 4.68 21.35
N LEU A 249 10.43 4.77 20.22
CA LEU A 249 10.51 3.80 19.13
C LEU A 249 11.81 3.92 18.33
N PHE A 250 12.32 5.14 18.11
CA PHE A 250 13.59 5.34 17.41
C PHE A 250 14.78 4.84 18.23
N ALA A 251 14.74 5.06 19.54
CA ALA A 251 15.81 4.64 20.43
C ALA A 251 15.80 3.12 20.65
N ASP A 252 14.61 2.51 20.80
CA ASP A 252 14.53 1.19 21.42
C ASP A 252 13.28 0.38 21.07
N TRP A 253 12.76 0.50 19.84
CA TRP A 253 11.56 -0.24 19.42
C TRP A 253 11.60 -1.74 19.73
N GLN A 254 12.78 -2.38 19.68
CA GLN A 254 12.92 -3.83 19.89
C GLN A 254 12.54 -4.25 21.31
N ARG A 255 12.79 -3.39 22.30
CA ARG A 255 12.36 -3.64 23.68
C ARG A 255 10.93 -3.17 23.91
N GLN A 256 10.50 -2.10 23.23
CA GLN A 256 9.18 -1.51 23.45
C GLN A 256 8.03 -2.26 22.77
N LEU A 257 8.29 -2.91 21.63
CA LEU A 257 7.27 -3.61 20.85
C LEU A 257 7.42 -5.11 21.04
N HIS A 258 6.43 -5.71 21.69
CA HIS A 258 6.45 -7.12 22.04
C HIS A 258 5.81 -7.99 20.95
N PHE A 259 5.99 -9.31 21.03
CA PHE A 259 5.20 -10.24 20.20
C PHE A 259 3.90 -10.60 20.92
N ILE A 260 2.82 -10.76 20.14
CA ILE A 260 1.55 -11.23 20.66
C ILE A 260 1.46 -12.75 20.48
N ILE A 261 1.25 -13.47 21.56
CA ILE A 261 1.05 -14.92 21.56
C ILE A 261 -0.26 -15.21 22.28
N GLY A 262 -1.22 -15.82 21.59
CA GLY A 262 -2.53 -16.14 22.16
C GLY A 262 -3.33 -14.91 22.64
N GLY A 263 -3.13 -13.75 22.02
CA GLY A 263 -3.78 -12.49 22.41
C GLY A 263 -3.10 -11.74 23.56
N LYS A 264 -1.97 -12.24 24.06
CA LYS A 264 -1.17 -11.61 25.12
C LYS A 264 0.19 -11.16 24.63
N ASP A 265 0.68 -10.03 25.14
CA ASP A 265 1.92 -9.41 24.69
C ASP A 265 3.04 -9.36 25.74
N ALA A 266 2.83 -10.06 26.85
CA ALA A 266 3.84 -10.34 27.85
C ALA A 266 3.66 -11.77 28.37
N ASP A 267 4.77 -12.46 28.65
CA ASP A 267 4.76 -13.84 29.17
C ASP A 267 4.24 -13.95 30.62
N ALA A 268 4.05 -12.82 31.31
CA ALA A 268 3.37 -12.75 32.60
C ALA A 268 2.74 -11.36 32.81
N SER A 269 1.41 -11.34 32.87
CA SER A 269 0.62 -10.32 33.57
C SER A 269 0.56 -10.67 35.06
#